data_AF-A0A8F0CJQ4-F1
#
_entry.id   AF-A0A8F0CJQ4-F1
#
_cell.length_a   1.000
_cell.length_b   1.000
_cell.length_c   1.000
_cell.angle_alpha   90.00
_cell.angle_beta   90.00
_cell.angle_gamma   90.00
#
_symmetry.space_group_name_H-M   'P 1'
#
loop_
_entity.id
_entity.type
_entity.pdbx_description
1 polymer ?
#
loop_
_entity_poly.entity_id
_entity_poly.type
_entity_poly.pdbx_seq_one_letter_code
_entity_poly.pdbx_strand_id
1 'polypeptide(L)'
;MKDELFLRGENVPMTKEAVRALALSKLELHRASHLIDVGAGTGSVSIEAALQFPSLQVTAIERNPAALRLLDENRQRFACGNIDILPGEAPMTITGKADAVFMGGSGGHLTALIDWAMGHLHPGGRLVMTFILQENLHSALAHLAHIGACRMDCVQLQLSSLTPLGAGHYFKPNNPVFVIACQKEENHVRDI
;
A
#
# COMPACT_ATOMS: atom_id res chain seq x y z
N MET A 1 -9.66 -8.71 -5.75
CA MET A 1 -10.79 -8.16 -6.55
C MET A 1 -10.32 -7.85 -7.96
N LYS A 2 -11.19 -7.94 -8.98
CA LYS A 2 -10.83 -7.62 -10.38
C LYS A 2 -10.63 -6.12 -10.60
N ASP A 3 -9.65 -5.77 -11.42
CA ASP A 3 -9.27 -4.38 -11.73
C ASP A 3 -10.33 -3.56 -12.47
N GLU A 4 -11.26 -4.23 -13.15
CA GLU A 4 -12.38 -3.63 -13.90
C GLU A 4 -13.57 -3.21 -13.02
N LEU A 5 -13.60 -3.66 -11.76
CA LEU A 5 -14.68 -3.32 -10.84
C LEU A 5 -14.54 -1.89 -10.29
N PHE A 6 -13.31 -1.36 -10.30
CA PHE A 6 -12.97 -0.02 -9.82
C PHE A 6 -13.19 1.02 -10.91
N LEU A 7 -13.80 2.15 -10.53
CA LEU A 7 -13.81 3.35 -11.34
C LEU A 7 -12.38 3.82 -11.57
N ARG A 8 -12.09 4.32 -12.78
CA ARG A 8 -10.77 4.81 -13.18
C ARG A 8 -10.84 6.30 -13.49
N GLY A 9 -9.89 7.06 -12.95
CA GLY A 9 -9.67 8.45 -13.28
C GLY A 9 -8.48 8.60 -14.22
N GLU A 10 -8.50 9.66 -15.04
CA GLU A 10 -7.36 10.02 -15.87
C GLU A 10 -6.15 10.33 -14.98
N ASN A 11 -5.02 9.68 -15.24
CA ASN A 11 -3.77 9.83 -14.48
C ASN A 11 -3.85 9.55 -12.97
N VAL A 12 -4.91 8.89 -12.48
CA VAL A 12 -4.97 8.43 -11.08
C VAL A 12 -4.37 7.01 -11.00
N PRO A 13 -3.27 6.82 -10.23
CA PRO A 13 -2.63 5.51 -10.14
C PRO A 13 -3.53 4.49 -9.44
N MET A 14 -3.30 3.22 -9.78
CA MET A 14 -3.93 2.08 -9.12
C MET A 14 -2.97 0.90 -9.03
N THR A 15 -2.85 0.32 -7.85
CA THR A 15 -2.20 -0.98 -7.66
C THR A 15 -3.02 -2.05 -8.36
N LYS A 16 -2.46 -2.72 -9.38
CA LYS A 16 -3.13 -3.75 -10.19
C LYS A 16 -3.43 -5.02 -9.39
N GLU A 17 -4.42 -5.79 -9.82
CA GLU A 17 -4.99 -6.96 -9.12
C GLU A 17 -3.95 -7.88 -8.48
N ALA A 18 -2.98 -8.35 -9.26
CA ALA A 18 -2.00 -9.32 -8.76
C ALA A 18 -0.98 -8.70 -7.79
N VAL A 19 -0.57 -7.44 -8.03
CA VAL A 19 0.29 -6.70 -7.07
C VAL A 19 -0.48 -6.44 -5.78
N ARG A 20 -1.75 -6.05 -5.91
CA ARG A 20 -2.66 -5.77 -4.78
C ARG A 20 -2.89 -7.03 -3.95
N ALA A 21 -3.14 -8.18 -4.57
CA ALA A 21 -3.30 -9.45 -3.88
C ALA A 21 -2.04 -9.83 -3.08
N LEU A 22 -0.86 -9.68 -3.69
CA LEU A 22 0.41 -9.93 -3.02
C LEU A 22 0.64 -8.96 -1.86
N ALA A 23 0.42 -7.66 -2.07
CA ALA A 23 0.57 -6.64 -1.03
C ALA A 23 -0.35 -6.91 0.17
N LEU A 24 -1.64 -7.20 -0.07
CA LEU A 24 -2.60 -7.56 0.98
C LEU A 24 -2.19 -8.81 1.77
N SER A 25 -1.67 -9.83 1.08
CA SER A 25 -1.12 -11.01 1.74
C SER A 25 0.06 -10.64 2.64
N LYS A 26 0.97 -9.77 2.19
CA LYS A 26 2.13 -9.32 2.97
C LYS A 26 1.76 -8.38 4.13
N LEU A 27 0.61 -7.73 4.10
CA LEU A 27 0.12 -6.90 5.21
C LEU A 27 -0.35 -7.73 6.42
N GLU A 28 -0.70 -9.01 6.24
CA GLU A 28 -1.16 -9.93 7.31
C GLU A 28 -2.27 -9.37 8.23
N LEU A 29 -3.31 -8.80 7.63
CA LEU A 29 -4.37 -8.04 8.32
C LEU A 29 -5.37 -8.87 9.16
N HIS A 30 -5.16 -10.18 9.34
CA HIS A 30 -6.16 -11.09 9.93
C HIS A 30 -6.57 -10.73 11.36
N ARG A 31 -5.69 -10.07 12.11
CA ARG A 31 -5.92 -9.57 13.48
C ARG A 31 -5.72 -8.07 13.58
N ALA A 32 -5.57 -7.39 12.45
CA ALA A 32 -5.38 -5.95 12.43
C ALA A 32 -6.70 -5.25 12.70
N SER A 33 -6.62 -4.19 13.51
CA SER A 33 -7.70 -3.25 13.79
C SER A 33 -7.55 -1.98 12.97
N HIS A 34 -6.33 -1.61 12.58
CA HIS A 34 -6.06 -0.39 11.83
C HIS A 34 -5.00 -0.57 10.74
N LEU A 35 -5.35 -0.20 9.52
CA LEU A 35 -4.47 -0.06 8.36
C LEU A 35 -4.36 1.41 7.95
N ILE A 36 -3.15 1.88 7.66
CA ILE A 36 -2.94 3.15 6.97
C ILE A 36 -2.53 2.87 5.53
N ASP A 37 -3.22 3.46 4.55
CA ASP A 37 -2.90 3.39 3.12
C ASP A 37 -2.39 4.77 2.67
N VAL A 38 -1.09 4.87 2.39
CA VAL A 38 -0.43 6.10 1.97
C VAL A 38 -0.37 6.20 0.45
N GLY A 39 -0.93 7.29 -0.08
CA GLY A 39 -1.03 7.49 -1.53
C GLY A 39 -2.08 6.56 -2.13
N ALA A 40 -3.27 6.56 -1.54
CA ALA A 40 -4.33 5.60 -1.82
C ALA A 40 -4.78 5.61 -3.29
N GLY A 41 -4.59 6.72 -4.02
CA GLY A 41 -4.91 6.82 -5.45
C GLY A 41 -6.36 6.48 -5.75
N THR A 42 -6.58 5.42 -6.53
CA THR A 42 -7.92 4.89 -6.83
C THR A 42 -8.63 4.27 -5.61
N GLY A 43 -7.88 3.95 -4.54
CA GLY A 43 -8.39 3.31 -3.32
C GLY A 43 -8.43 1.80 -3.36
N SER A 44 -7.82 1.17 -4.37
CA SER A 44 -8.03 -0.25 -4.60
C SER A 44 -7.52 -1.14 -3.45
N VAL A 45 -6.39 -0.79 -2.85
CA VAL A 45 -5.83 -1.50 -1.68
C VAL A 45 -6.72 -1.27 -0.45
N SER A 46 -7.00 0.01 -0.12
CA SER A 46 -7.92 0.38 0.95
C SER A 46 -9.27 -0.36 0.89
N ILE A 47 -9.91 -0.36 -0.28
CA ILE A 47 -11.23 -0.97 -0.49
C ILE A 47 -11.17 -2.48 -0.37
N GLU A 48 -10.19 -3.13 -1.00
CA GLU A 48 -10.09 -4.58 -0.94
C GLU A 48 -9.73 -5.05 0.48
N ALA A 49 -8.90 -4.31 1.22
CA ALA A 49 -8.65 -4.57 2.63
C ALA A 49 -9.92 -4.41 3.48
N ALA A 50 -10.64 -3.30 3.31
CA ALA A 50 -11.86 -2.99 4.05
C ALA A 50 -12.97 -4.03 3.85
N LEU A 51 -13.10 -4.55 2.62
CA LEU A 51 -14.08 -5.61 2.29
C LEU A 51 -13.67 -6.98 2.83
N GLN A 52 -12.36 -7.32 2.78
CA GLN A 52 -11.87 -8.60 3.29
C GLN A 52 -11.90 -8.66 4.83
N PHE A 53 -11.73 -7.52 5.51
CA PHE A 53 -11.66 -7.43 6.96
C PHE A 53 -12.66 -6.38 7.46
N PRO A 54 -13.95 -6.72 7.68
CA PRO A 54 -14.99 -5.75 8.02
C PRO A 54 -14.78 -4.98 9.34
N SER A 55 -13.97 -5.52 10.25
CA SER A 55 -13.61 -4.86 11.51
C SER A 55 -12.37 -3.96 11.40
N LEU A 56 -11.68 -3.97 10.27
CA LEU A 56 -10.49 -3.16 10.02
C LEU A 56 -10.90 -1.73 9.74
N GLN A 57 -10.38 -0.77 10.51
CA GLN A 57 -10.42 0.63 10.14
C GLN A 57 -9.30 0.93 9.16
N VAL A 58 -9.60 1.65 8.08
CA VAL A 58 -8.60 2.06 7.09
C VAL A 58 -8.50 3.58 7.04
N THR A 59 -7.31 4.12 7.31
CA THR A 59 -6.99 5.53 7.06
C THR A 59 -6.34 5.65 5.69
N ALA A 60 -7.06 6.20 4.71
CA ALA A 60 -6.60 6.38 3.34
C ALA A 60 -6.12 7.82 3.11
N ILE A 61 -4.80 8.01 2.98
CA ILE A 61 -4.18 9.33 2.79
C ILE A 61 -3.96 9.58 1.30
N GLU A 62 -4.44 10.71 0.79
CA GLU A 62 -4.24 11.12 -0.60
C GLU A 62 -4.23 12.65 -0.71
N ARG A 63 -3.37 13.20 -1.58
CA ARG A 63 -3.21 14.64 -1.79
C ARG A 63 -3.87 15.13 -3.07
N ASN A 64 -3.94 14.29 -4.10
CA ASN A 64 -4.42 14.70 -5.41
C ASN A 64 -5.95 14.85 -5.38
N PRO A 65 -6.51 16.03 -5.68
CA PRO A 65 -7.96 16.25 -5.61
C PRO A 65 -8.78 15.35 -6.54
N ALA A 66 -8.25 14.96 -7.71
CA ALA A 66 -8.92 14.03 -8.61
C ALA A 66 -8.89 12.60 -8.05
N ALA A 67 -7.78 12.19 -7.43
CA ALA A 67 -7.68 10.90 -6.76
C ALA A 67 -8.59 10.83 -5.52
N LEU A 68 -8.67 11.89 -4.72
CA LEU A 68 -9.58 11.97 -3.57
C LEU A 68 -11.04 11.79 -3.97
N ARG A 69 -11.49 12.46 -5.05
CA ARG A 69 -12.85 12.27 -5.57
C ARG A 69 -13.07 10.84 -6.03
N LEU A 70 -12.14 10.29 -6.81
CA LEU A 70 -12.25 8.92 -7.32
C LEU A 70 -12.25 7.86 -6.19
N LEU A 71 -11.42 8.07 -5.18
CA LEU A 71 -11.35 7.24 -3.98
C LEU A 71 -12.69 7.26 -3.25
N ASP A 72 -13.30 8.43 -3.06
CA ASP A 72 -14.61 8.53 -2.41
C ASP A 72 -15.72 7.90 -3.25
N GLU A 73 -15.74 8.10 -4.57
CA GLU A 73 -16.69 7.44 -5.48
C GLU A 73 -16.59 5.92 -5.41
N ASN A 74 -15.36 5.38 -5.43
CA ASN A 74 -15.14 3.94 -5.28
C ASN A 74 -15.53 3.45 -3.88
N ARG A 75 -15.18 4.18 -2.81
CA ARG A 75 -15.58 3.85 -1.43
C ARG A 75 -17.10 3.74 -1.29
N GLN A 76 -17.83 4.70 -1.87
CA GLN A 76 -19.30 4.68 -1.91
C GLN A 76 -19.84 3.51 -2.74
N ARG A 77 -19.28 3.27 -3.93
CA ARG A 77 -19.66 2.17 -4.83
C ARG A 77 -19.56 0.79 -4.17
N PHE A 78 -18.55 0.58 -3.33
CA PHE A 78 -18.33 -0.67 -2.61
C PHE A 78 -18.90 -0.68 -1.19
N ALA A 79 -19.58 0.40 -0.76
CA ALA A 79 -20.15 0.55 0.58
C ALA A 79 -19.15 0.34 1.74
N CYS A 80 -17.89 0.77 1.54
CA CYS A 80 -16.84 0.66 2.56
C CYS A 80 -16.93 1.81 3.57
N GLY A 81 -17.77 1.66 4.59
CA GLY A 81 -17.96 2.64 5.66
C GLY A 81 -16.81 2.72 6.66
N ASN A 82 -15.93 1.72 6.70
CA ASN A 82 -14.75 1.59 7.55
C ASN A 82 -13.48 2.20 6.92
N ILE A 83 -13.63 3.09 5.94
CA ILE A 83 -12.52 3.83 5.32
C ILE A 83 -12.68 5.32 5.63
N ASP A 84 -11.73 5.87 6.37
CA ASP A 84 -11.57 7.30 6.59
C ASP A 84 -10.61 7.86 5.55
N ILE A 85 -11.14 8.70 4.65
CA ILE A 85 -10.33 9.40 3.65
C ILE A 85 -9.76 10.66 4.30
N LEU A 86 -8.44 10.78 4.33
CA LEU A 86 -7.71 11.92 4.89
C LEU A 86 -6.99 12.70 3.77
N PRO A 87 -7.53 13.85 3.34
CA PRO A 87 -6.86 14.71 2.39
C PRO A 87 -5.55 15.25 2.96
N GLY A 88 -4.43 14.98 2.29
CA GLY A 88 -3.12 15.42 2.75
C GLY A 88 -1.96 14.66 2.12
N GLU A 89 -0.75 15.09 2.47
CA GLU A 89 0.49 14.44 2.06
C GLU A 89 1.22 13.95 3.30
N ALA A 90 1.53 12.65 3.35
CA ALA A 90 2.39 12.11 4.38
C ALA A 90 3.87 12.46 4.08
N PRO A 91 4.73 12.69 5.08
CA PRO A 91 4.47 12.62 6.53
C PRO A 91 3.48 13.66 7.05
N MET A 92 2.52 13.25 7.88
CA MET A 92 1.53 14.14 8.50
C MET A 92 1.10 13.64 9.87
N THR A 93 0.54 14.50 10.72
CA THR A 93 0.00 14.06 12.00
C THR A 93 -1.29 13.27 11.78
N ILE A 94 -1.29 12.02 12.23
CA ILE A 94 -2.49 11.18 12.33
C ILE A 94 -2.67 10.70 13.77
N THR A 95 -3.92 10.46 14.17
CA THR A 95 -4.24 9.96 15.50
C THR A 95 -4.10 8.44 15.55
N GLY A 96 -3.58 7.94 16.67
CA GLY A 96 -3.46 6.50 16.90
C GLY A 96 -2.23 5.84 16.29
N LYS A 97 -2.10 4.55 16.57
CA LYS A 97 -1.11 3.63 15.99
C LYS A 97 -1.82 2.72 15.00
N ALA A 98 -1.05 2.11 14.11
CA ALA A 98 -1.56 1.13 13.16
C ALA A 98 -0.89 -0.23 13.34
N ASP A 99 -1.62 -1.27 12.95
CA ASP A 99 -1.11 -2.63 12.86
C ASP A 99 -0.34 -2.83 11.55
N ALA A 100 -0.76 -2.13 10.49
CA ALA A 100 -0.11 -2.16 9.20
C ALA A 100 -0.14 -0.80 8.49
N VAL A 101 0.88 -0.56 7.67
CA VAL A 101 0.97 0.58 6.75
C VAL A 101 1.27 0.04 5.36
N PHE A 102 0.51 0.48 4.37
CA PHE A 102 0.78 0.28 2.96
C PHE A 102 1.23 1.59 2.31
N MET A 103 2.23 1.52 1.42
CA MET A 103 2.71 2.68 0.65
C MET A 103 2.83 2.37 -0.84
N GLY A 104 1.97 3.01 -1.64
CA GLY A 104 1.94 2.83 -3.10
C GLY A 104 2.91 3.73 -3.88
N GLY A 105 3.49 4.75 -3.23
CA GLY A 105 4.42 5.71 -3.85
C GLY A 105 5.16 6.54 -2.81
N SER A 106 6.28 7.15 -3.20
CA SER A 106 7.19 7.85 -2.28
C SER A 106 7.05 9.37 -2.27
N GLY A 107 6.38 9.97 -3.25
CA GLY A 107 6.20 11.43 -3.33
C GLY A 107 7.49 12.26 -3.38
N GLY A 108 8.67 11.63 -3.51
CA GLY A 108 9.98 12.28 -3.48
C GLY A 108 10.70 12.26 -2.11
N HIS A 109 10.06 11.81 -1.03
CA HIS A 109 10.59 11.88 0.34
C HIS A 109 10.57 10.53 1.05
N LEU A 110 11.10 9.49 0.38
CA LEU A 110 10.90 8.10 0.78
C LEU A 110 11.39 7.75 2.19
N THR A 111 12.60 8.17 2.57
CA THR A 111 13.17 7.82 3.88
C THR A 111 12.39 8.44 5.03
N ALA A 112 12.03 9.72 4.91
CA ALA A 112 11.18 10.41 5.88
C ALA A 112 9.79 9.75 5.98
N LEU A 113 9.26 9.24 4.86
CA LEU A 113 8.00 8.54 4.85
C LEU A 113 8.08 7.15 5.52
N ILE A 114 9.19 6.43 5.31
CA ILE A 114 9.47 5.17 6.02
C ILE A 114 9.58 5.44 7.53
N ASP A 115 10.33 6.45 7.95
CA ASP A 115 10.47 6.81 9.37
C ASP A 115 9.12 7.16 9.99
N TRP A 116 8.31 7.93 9.26
CA TRP A 116 6.95 8.27 9.66
C TRP A 116 6.07 7.03 9.83
N ALA A 117 6.07 6.13 8.83
CA ALA A 117 5.29 4.90 8.87
C ALA A 117 5.72 3.99 10.04
N MET A 118 7.03 3.78 10.20
CA MET A 118 7.59 3.03 11.32
C MET A 118 7.27 3.68 12.67
N GLY A 119 7.23 5.01 12.73
CA GLY A 119 6.78 5.78 13.88
C GLY A 119 5.33 5.46 14.26
N HIS A 120 4.43 5.33 13.29
CA HIS A 120 3.00 5.07 13.51
C HIS A 120 2.63 3.60 13.74
N LEU A 121 3.51 2.65 13.44
CA LEU A 121 3.27 1.24 13.72
C LEU A 121 3.36 0.90 15.22
N HIS A 122 2.50 -0.02 15.67
CA HIS A 122 2.73 -0.77 16.90
C HIS A 122 4.03 -1.59 16.81
N PRO A 123 4.69 -1.91 17.93
CA PRO A 123 5.72 -2.96 17.93
C PRO A 123 5.17 -4.24 17.30
N GLY A 124 5.92 -4.84 16.38
CA GLY A 124 5.45 -5.98 15.58
C GLY A 124 4.52 -5.61 14.41
N GLY A 125 4.18 -4.34 14.21
CA GLY A 125 3.38 -3.87 13.08
C GLY A 125 4.13 -3.96 11.75
N ARG A 126 3.38 -3.95 10.64
CA ARG A 126 3.92 -4.23 9.30
C ARG A 126 3.95 -3.03 8.39
N LEU A 127 5.03 -2.88 7.64
CA LEU A 127 5.15 -1.92 6.54
C LEU A 127 5.28 -2.69 5.22
N VAL A 128 4.38 -2.42 4.27
CA VAL A 128 4.43 -2.94 2.91
C VAL A 128 4.51 -1.79 1.92
N MET A 129 5.46 -1.85 1.00
CA MET A 129 5.71 -0.82 0.01
C MET A 129 5.76 -1.41 -1.39
N THR A 130 5.25 -0.69 -2.38
CA THR A 130 5.37 -1.08 -3.79
C THR A 130 6.08 -0.04 -4.62
N PHE A 131 7.05 -0.45 -5.44
CA PHE A 131 7.82 0.45 -6.29
C PHE A 131 7.94 -0.07 -7.72
N ILE A 132 7.98 0.86 -8.69
CA ILE A 132 8.40 0.58 -10.07
C ILE A 132 9.85 1.02 -10.28
N LEU A 133 10.22 2.18 -9.71
CA LEU A 133 11.56 2.74 -9.83
C LEU A 133 12.57 1.98 -8.97
N GLN A 134 13.71 1.62 -9.56
CA GLN A 134 14.80 0.92 -8.87
C GLN A 134 15.47 1.81 -7.83
N GLU A 135 15.50 3.13 -8.04
CA GLU A 135 16.03 4.11 -7.11
C GLU A 135 15.25 4.10 -5.79
N ASN A 136 13.91 4.00 -5.86
CA ASN A 136 13.06 3.87 -4.68
C ASN A 136 13.30 2.52 -3.97
N LEU A 137 13.44 1.42 -4.72
CA LEU A 137 13.79 0.11 -4.16
C LEU A 137 15.12 0.19 -3.38
N HIS A 138 16.17 0.72 -4.01
CA HIS A 138 17.49 0.81 -3.41
C HIS A 138 17.47 1.68 -2.15
N SER A 139 16.86 2.86 -2.23
CA SER A 139 16.74 3.78 -1.10
C SER A 139 15.94 3.16 0.06
N ALA A 140 14.83 2.47 -0.23
CA ALA A 140 14.04 1.80 0.80
C ALA A 140 14.82 0.68 1.50
N LEU A 141 15.49 -0.20 0.73
CA LEU A 141 16.26 -1.31 1.32
C LEU A 141 17.42 -0.80 2.18
N ALA A 142 18.16 0.20 1.70
CA ALA A 142 19.26 0.81 2.44
C ALA A 142 18.76 1.46 3.75
N HIS A 143 17.65 2.20 3.69
CA HIS A 143 17.09 2.88 4.85
C HIS A 143 16.51 1.90 5.88
N LEU A 144 15.76 0.89 5.44
CA LEU A 144 15.23 -0.16 6.32
C LEU A 144 16.34 -0.92 7.04
N ALA A 145 17.45 -1.23 6.36
CA ALA A 145 18.62 -1.84 6.97
C ALA A 145 19.28 -0.90 8.00
N HIS A 146 19.34 0.40 7.71
CA HIS A 146 19.91 1.39 8.62
C HIS A 146 19.11 1.54 9.93
N ILE A 147 17.77 1.55 9.84
CA ILE A 147 16.89 1.72 11.02
C ILE A 147 16.60 0.41 11.76
N GLY A 148 17.21 -0.71 11.36
CA GLY A 148 17.05 -2.01 12.02
C GLY A 148 15.67 -2.65 11.84
N ALA A 149 14.99 -2.42 10.70
CA ALA A 149 13.72 -3.10 10.44
C ALA A 149 13.92 -4.62 10.37
N CYS A 150 13.03 -5.40 10.97
CA CYS A 150 13.14 -6.85 11.05
C CYS A 150 12.22 -7.55 10.04
N ARG A 151 12.46 -8.86 9.83
CA ARG A 151 11.69 -9.71 8.90
C ARG A 151 11.52 -9.10 7.51
N MET A 152 12.59 -8.53 6.97
CA MET A 152 12.60 -7.98 5.63
C MET A 152 12.36 -9.08 4.59
N ASP A 153 11.45 -8.80 3.67
CA ASP A 153 11.17 -9.59 2.47
C ASP A 153 11.03 -8.66 1.28
N CYS A 154 11.62 -9.04 0.16
CA CYS A 154 11.58 -8.23 -1.06
C CYS A 154 11.43 -9.14 -2.27
N VAL A 155 10.39 -8.89 -3.06
CA VAL A 155 10.07 -9.67 -4.25
C VAL A 155 9.85 -8.77 -5.45
N GLN A 156 10.32 -9.19 -6.62
CA GLN A 156 9.97 -8.57 -7.89
C GLN A 156 8.85 -9.37 -8.54
N LEU A 157 7.75 -8.71 -8.87
CA LEU A 157 6.62 -9.30 -9.58
C LEU A 157 6.66 -8.86 -11.05
N GLN A 158 6.74 -9.83 -11.95
CA GLN A 158 6.65 -9.62 -13.39
C GLN A 158 5.51 -10.48 -13.94
N LEU A 159 4.55 -9.82 -14.60
CA LEU A 159 3.34 -10.45 -15.08
C LEU A 159 3.08 -10.04 -16.52
N SER A 160 2.54 -10.98 -17.28
CA SER A 160 2.07 -10.73 -18.63
C SER A 160 0.64 -11.25 -18.77
N SER A 161 -0.15 -10.59 -19.61
CA SER A 161 -1.57 -10.94 -19.82
C SER A 161 -1.80 -11.29 -21.28
N LEU A 162 -2.57 -12.36 -21.51
CA LEU A 162 -2.95 -12.76 -22.86
C LEU A 162 -3.73 -11.62 -23.52
N THR A 163 -3.22 -11.13 -24.65
CA THR A 163 -3.73 -9.96 -25.36
C THR A 163 -3.86 -10.31 -26.84
N PRO A 164 -4.99 -10.00 -27.50
CA PRO A 164 -5.15 -10.19 -28.94
C PRO A 164 -4.11 -9.37 -29.73
N LEU A 165 -3.59 -9.96 -30.81
CA LEU A 165 -2.71 -9.29 -31.77
C LEU A 165 -2.93 -9.88 -33.17
N GLY A 166 -3.58 -9.12 -34.05
CA GLY A 166 -3.99 -9.61 -35.36
C GLY A 166 -4.91 -10.83 -35.24
N ALA A 167 -4.55 -11.93 -35.92
CA ALA A 167 -5.29 -13.20 -35.85
C ALA A 167 -4.88 -14.11 -34.68
N GLY A 168 -3.93 -13.68 -33.84
CA GLY A 168 -3.39 -14.48 -32.73
C GLY A 168 -3.44 -13.75 -31.40
N HIS A 169 -2.64 -14.24 -30.45
CA HIS A 169 -2.50 -13.66 -29.13
C HIS A 169 -1.03 -13.63 -28.73
N TYR A 170 -0.66 -12.67 -27.88
CA TYR A 170 0.63 -12.62 -27.23
C TYR A 170 0.45 -12.28 -25.76
N PHE A 171 1.47 -12.54 -24.96
CA PHE A 171 1.48 -12.11 -23.57
C PHE A 171 2.05 -10.70 -23.47
N LYS A 172 1.18 -9.69 -23.33
CA LYS A 172 1.60 -8.30 -23.12
C LYS A 172 2.18 -8.15 -21.72
N PRO A 173 3.46 -7.76 -21.58
CA PRO A 173 4.07 -7.60 -20.26
C PRO A 173 3.53 -6.35 -19.57
N ASN A 174 3.39 -6.44 -18.25
CA ASN A 174 3.26 -5.30 -17.36
C ASN A 174 4.67 -4.85 -16.90
N ASN A 175 4.79 -3.59 -16.50
CA ASN A 175 5.99 -3.10 -15.81
C ASN A 175 6.26 -3.98 -14.57
N PRO A 176 7.52 -4.38 -14.33
CA PRO A 176 7.90 -5.02 -13.08
C PRO A 176 7.54 -4.13 -11.89
N VAL A 177 7.09 -4.76 -10.80
CA VAL A 177 6.81 -4.07 -9.54
C VAL A 177 7.56 -4.77 -8.43
N PHE A 178 8.30 -4.03 -7.64
CA PHE A 178 8.92 -4.50 -6.41
C PHE A 178 7.93 -4.37 -5.26
N VAL A 179 7.82 -5.41 -4.45
CA VAL A 179 7.05 -5.40 -3.20
C VAL A 179 8.02 -5.68 -2.06
N ILE A 180 8.15 -4.72 -1.15
CA ILE A 180 8.96 -4.84 0.06
C ILE A 180 8.01 -4.97 1.23
N ALA A 181 8.26 -5.93 2.12
CA ALA A 181 7.59 -6.06 3.39
C ALA A 181 8.63 -6.09 4.52
N CYS A 182 8.34 -5.42 5.62
CA CYS A 182 9.14 -5.51 6.84
C CYS A 182 8.25 -5.33 8.06
N GLN A 183 8.82 -5.63 9.23
CA GLN A 183 8.16 -5.51 10.50
C GLN A 183 8.92 -4.50 11.38
N LYS A 184 8.17 -3.70 12.13
CA LYS A 184 8.74 -2.91 13.22
C LYS A 184 9.18 -3.84 14.33
N GLU A 185 10.36 -3.62 14.89
CA GLU A 185 10.86 -4.42 16.00
C GLU A 185 9.81 -4.51 17.12
N GLU A 186 9.56 -5.75 17.54
CA GLU A 186 8.92 -6.01 18.82
C GLU A 186 9.97 -5.64 19.86
N ASN A 187 9.80 -4.50 20.54
CA ASN A 187 10.71 -4.16 21.64
C ASN A 187 10.78 -5.38 22.57
N HIS A 188 11.96 -6.00 22.68
CA HIS A 188 12.32 -6.69 23.91
C HIS A 188 12.15 -5.62 24.99
N VAL A 189 11.22 -5.83 25.91
CA VAL A 189 11.28 -5.17 27.20
C VAL A 189 12.65 -5.55 27.76
N ARG A 190 13.64 -4.67 27.62
CA ARG A 190 14.81 -4.73 28.49
C ARG A 190 14.27 -4.29 29.82
N ASP A 191 13.92 -5.28 30.64
CA ASP A 191 13.65 -5.10 32.04
C ASP A 191 14.80 -4.26 32.63
N ILE A 192 14.39 -3.18 33.30
CA ILE A 192 15.24 -2.30 34.09
C ILE A 192 15.74 -3.07 35.33
#